data_AF-A0A2A6CVG3-F1
#
_entry.id   AF-A0A2A6CVG3-F1
#
_cell.length_a   1.000
_cell.length_b   1.000
_cell.length_c   1.000
_cell.angle_alpha   90.00
_cell.angle_beta   90.00
_cell.angle_gamma   90.00
#
_symmetry.space_group_name_H-M   'P 1'
#
loop_
_entity.id
_entity.type
_entity.pdbx_description
1 polymer ?
#
loop_
_entity_poly.entity_id
_entity_poly.type
_entity_poly.pdbx_seq_one_letter_code
_entity_poly.pdbx_strand_id
1 'polypeptide(L)'
;MDNSLEFERLELLPKGVWICQVDKGTIFYWKYTNPKRLYVKRENNEISAQLPDGTIYCKGAYGNALYLCSETQLYKAAYDLTNGIVFTHLRAKLEDEVLHFGGFCTRFRDGKTYAYRMGEDPHRDGVQVNVSEQVLNNLELRLMHRGKLIFVSKNSEAVKPSVQKLKENVLVVEMRYEYSLYAREFSPFLYVSGGNTIFTLDTLTLEFLQPLTTDVHLHSIAGIYNAVLTVESTDGEDNQTTMVAPLPEEYIVNTITLNGETMTIEAFIGRYKDMEQLMKDVLDDNINYNGDNTKQDSENHAEMENTIAALTAQLAEFAQERKHILKANQEVKKKVESSAEELQQKIVDHAREMVEAQKSFDDYKTESESLVRSLKLENCVRVKEKEIMEAELYQTIGGLRNENDRLKRELDQMVNEEMDTEKLTSLIEQLQEKNIQLTDEINRNRRTKEHDSNKLVSDLRKVITELMHEKDRIRSLNEDDEDVEEDDYINELRNVIANLTKEDRGHEHVEQDDLPPPPPAVLAAQACRVSGYATGSAAPELVMQSPVPVDPVSSSIPAPANHSPQESRLVTSTASFTFDQPMSIAAVIREVIPSRRSAHHRESEEAEDEEDQNWED
;
A
#
# COMPACT_ATOMS: atom_id res chain seq x y z
N MET A 1 -24.36 -36.76 19.73
CA MET A 1 -25.33 -35.73 19.31
C MET A 1 -25.29 -35.69 17.80
N ASP A 2 -26.41 -35.39 17.16
CA ASP A 2 -26.46 -35.25 15.71
C ASP A 2 -25.82 -33.90 15.36
N ASN A 3 -24.77 -33.88 14.53
CA ASN A 3 -24.07 -32.65 14.14
C ASN A 3 -24.61 -32.09 12.82
N SER A 4 -25.86 -32.40 12.53
CA SER A 4 -26.56 -31.89 11.36
C SER A 4 -27.12 -30.50 11.65
N LEU A 5 -26.81 -29.54 10.78
CA LEU A 5 -27.43 -28.22 10.75
C LEU A 5 -28.67 -28.26 9.85
N GLU A 6 -29.80 -27.86 10.42
CA GLU A 6 -31.04 -27.63 9.68
C GLU A 6 -31.10 -26.17 9.24
N PHE A 7 -31.01 -25.94 7.93
CA PHE A 7 -31.07 -24.59 7.37
C PHE A 7 -32.50 -24.19 7.03
N GLU A 8 -32.89 -23.00 7.49
CA GLU A 8 -34.10 -22.32 7.04
C GLU A 8 -33.76 -21.38 5.88
N ARG A 9 -34.51 -21.50 4.79
CA ARG A 9 -34.39 -20.58 3.65
C ARG A 9 -34.98 -19.23 4.01
N LEU A 10 -34.16 -18.18 4.00
CA LEU A 10 -34.62 -16.81 4.16
C LEU A 10 -35.19 -16.26 2.86
N GLU A 11 -34.44 -16.35 1.76
CA GLU A 11 -34.85 -15.75 0.49
C GLU A 11 -34.09 -16.29 -0.72
N LEU A 12 -34.63 -15.99 -1.91
CA LEU A 12 -33.96 -16.18 -3.20
C LEU A 12 -33.12 -14.94 -3.52
N LEU A 13 -31.83 -15.15 -3.82
CA LEU A 13 -30.94 -14.08 -4.24
C LEU A 13 -31.09 -13.83 -5.75
N PRO A 14 -31.22 -12.56 -6.18
CA PRO A 14 -31.13 -12.23 -7.60
C PRO A 14 -29.78 -12.64 -8.18
N LYS A 15 -29.75 -13.03 -9.46
CA LYS A 15 -28.50 -13.39 -10.14
C LYS A 15 -27.47 -12.26 -10.04
N GLY A 16 -26.26 -12.63 -9.63
CA GLY A 16 -25.14 -11.69 -9.51
C GLY A 16 -25.22 -10.79 -8.28
N VAL A 17 -25.85 -11.27 -7.21
CA VAL A 17 -25.84 -10.67 -5.89
C VAL A 17 -24.95 -11.53 -4.99
N TRP A 18 -24.04 -10.86 -4.28
CA TRP A 18 -23.26 -11.43 -3.20
C TRP A 18 -23.72 -10.80 -1.88
N ILE A 19 -23.80 -11.57 -0.82
CA ILE A 19 -24.17 -11.12 0.52
C ILE A 19 -23.03 -11.26 1.51
N CYS A 20 -23.03 -10.37 2.50
CA CYS A 20 -22.17 -10.47 3.66
C CYS A 20 -22.88 -9.91 4.88
N GLN A 21 -22.66 -10.53 6.04
CA GLN A 21 -23.20 -10.11 7.31
C GLN A 21 -22.07 -9.53 8.16
N VAL A 22 -22.24 -8.28 8.61
CA VAL A 22 -21.30 -7.62 9.51
C VAL A 22 -21.60 -7.97 10.98
N ASP A 23 -20.70 -7.62 11.89
CA ASP A 23 -20.75 -8.07 13.30
C ASP A 23 -22.02 -7.69 14.07
N LYS A 24 -22.69 -6.59 13.69
CA LYS A 24 -23.99 -6.15 14.21
C LYS A 24 -25.20 -6.86 13.58
N GLY A 25 -24.97 -7.87 12.74
CA GLY A 25 -26.02 -8.67 12.10
C GLY A 25 -26.64 -8.07 10.85
N THR A 26 -26.23 -6.86 10.44
CA THR A 26 -26.70 -6.26 9.18
C THR A 26 -26.19 -7.07 8.00
N ILE A 27 -27.09 -7.47 7.10
CA ILE A 27 -26.76 -8.15 5.85
C ILE A 27 -26.72 -7.10 4.73
N PHE A 28 -25.58 -6.97 4.08
CA PHE A 28 -25.42 -6.18 2.88
C PHE A 28 -25.58 -7.06 1.64
N TYR A 29 -26.27 -6.51 0.65
CA TYR A 29 -26.49 -7.14 -0.65
C TYR A 29 -25.73 -6.33 -1.71
N TRP A 30 -24.69 -6.93 -2.29
CA TRP A 30 -23.87 -6.35 -3.31
C TRP A 30 -24.20 -6.97 -4.67
N LYS A 31 -24.93 -6.22 -5.51
CA LYS A 31 -25.15 -6.59 -6.91
C LYS A 31 -23.97 -6.13 -7.74
N TYR A 32 -23.15 -7.08 -8.20
CA TYR A 32 -21.95 -6.78 -9.00
C TYR A 32 -22.21 -6.70 -10.51
N THR A 33 -23.42 -7.05 -10.96
CA THR A 33 -23.89 -6.90 -12.35
C THR A 33 -24.55 -5.55 -12.58
N ASN A 34 -24.48 -5.01 -13.80
CA ASN A 34 -25.02 -3.68 -14.12
C ASN A 34 -26.56 -3.63 -14.04
N PRO A 35 -27.16 -2.56 -13.45
CA PRO A 35 -26.48 -1.52 -12.68
C PRO A 35 -25.97 -2.05 -11.35
N LYS A 36 -24.69 -1.77 -11.03
CA LYS A 36 -24.10 -2.11 -9.73
C LYS A 36 -24.89 -1.40 -8.63
N ARG A 37 -25.16 -2.10 -7.53
CA ARG A 37 -25.95 -1.57 -6.42
C ARG A 37 -25.52 -2.20 -5.10
N LEU A 38 -25.39 -1.37 -4.08
CA LEU A 38 -25.29 -1.80 -2.69
C LEU A 38 -26.60 -1.45 -1.98
N TYR A 39 -27.17 -2.41 -1.26
CA TYR A 39 -28.38 -2.19 -0.48
C TYR A 39 -28.43 -3.10 0.76
N VAL A 40 -29.31 -2.75 1.70
CA VAL A 40 -29.69 -3.57 2.86
C VAL A 40 -31.20 -3.75 2.87
N LYS A 41 -31.69 -4.80 3.53
CA LYS A 41 -33.12 -5.04 3.72
C LYS A 41 -33.51 -4.81 5.17
N ARG A 42 -34.58 -4.05 5.40
CA ARG A 42 -35.16 -3.82 6.72
C ARG A 42 -36.67 -3.77 6.61
N GLU A 43 -37.37 -4.60 7.38
CA GLU A 43 -38.84 -4.61 7.43
C GLU A 43 -39.46 -4.73 6.00
N ASN A 44 -38.87 -5.61 5.18
CA ASN A 44 -39.21 -5.81 3.75
C ASN A 44 -38.94 -4.60 2.82
N ASN A 45 -38.32 -3.53 3.32
CA ASN A 45 -37.90 -2.39 2.51
C ASN A 45 -36.43 -2.51 2.14
N GLU A 46 -36.09 -2.19 0.88
CA GLU A 46 -34.71 -2.09 0.42
C GLU A 46 -34.19 -0.67 0.57
N ILE A 47 -33.14 -0.49 1.38
CA ILE A 47 -32.45 0.78 1.54
C ILE A 47 -31.19 0.71 0.68
N SER A 48 -31.16 1.49 -0.39
CA SER A 48 -30.04 1.50 -1.36
C SER A 48 -29.09 2.62 -1.08
N ALA A 49 -27.80 2.37 -1.31
CA ALA A 49 -26.81 3.42 -1.33
C ALA A 49 -26.67 4.04 -2.71
N GLN A 50 -26.35 5.34 -2.73
CA GLN A 50 -25.69 5.94 -3.89
C GLN A 50 -24.22 5.51 -3.86
N LEU A 51 -23.77 4.82 -4.91
CA LEU A 51 -22.38 4.42 -5.03
C LEU A 51 -21.51 5.63 -5.43
N PRO A 52 -20.24 5.69 -4.99
CA PRO A 52 -19.29 6.65 -5.53
C PRO A 52 -19.13 6.48 -7.04
N ASP A 53 -18.71 7.55 -7.71
CA ASP A 53 -18.51 7.55 -9.15
C ASP A 53 -17.43 6.55 -9.58
N GLY A 54 -17.60 6.02 -10.80
CA GLY A 54 -16.68 5.07 -11.41
C GLY A 54 -16.96 3.60 -11.07
N THR A 55 -15.99 2.75 -11.40
CA THR A 55 -16.14 1.31 -11.23
C THR A 55 -15.78 0.90 -9.80
N ILE A 56 -16.80 0.61 -8.99
CA ILE A 56 -16.63 0.16 -7.61
C ILE A 56 -16.58 -1.36 -7.51
N TYR A 57 -15.69 -1.86 -6.67
CA TYR A 57 -15.53 -3.27 -6.34
C TYR A 57 -15.66 -3.46 -4.83
N CYS A 58 -16.49 -4.42 -4.41
CA CYS A 58 -16.56 -4.82 -3.01
C CYS A 58 -15.41 -5.79 -2.71
N LYS A 59 -14.62 -5.50 -1.67
CA LYS A 59 -13.46 -6.31 -1.28
C LYS A 59 -13.72 -7.18 -0.06
N GLY A 60 -14.66 -6.83 0.80
CA GLY A 60 -15.06 -7.70 1.91
C GLY A 60 -15.78 -6.96 3.02
N ALA A 61 -16.21 -7.70 4.02
CA ALA A 61 -16.83 -7.19 5.23
C ALA A 61 -15.89 -7.43 6.41
N TYR A 62 -15.73 -6.43 7.27
CA TYR A 62 -15.01 -6.58 8.53
C TYR A 62 -15.54 -5.61 9.58
N GLY A 63 -15.66 -6.06 10.82
CA GLY A 63 -16.29 -5.28 11.87
C GLY A 63 -17.75 -4.98 11.52
N ASN A 64 -18.12 -3.71 11.56
CA ASN A 64 -19.47 -3.22 11.26
C ASN A 64 -19.59 -2.50 9.91
N ALA A 65 -18.73 -2.84 8.95
CA ALA A 65 -18.71 -2.17 7.66
C ALA A 65 -18.27 -3.09 6.50
N LEU A 66 -18.66 -2.66 5.30
CA LEU A 66 -18.15 -3.12 4.03
C LEU A 66 -16.98 -2.25 3.58
N TYR A 67 -15.98 -2.87 2.96
CA TYR A 67 -14.84 -2.20 2.36
C TYR A 67 -14.87 -2.36 0.85
N LEU A 68 -14.76 -1.24 0.15
CA LEU A 68 -14.87 -1.14 -1.29
C LEU A 68 -13.67 -0.37 -1.85
N CYS A 69 -13.39 -0.54 -3.13
CA CYS A 69 -12.38 0.23 -3.83
C CYS A 69 -12.85 0.64 -5.23
N SER A 70 -12.38 1.80 -5.68
CA SER A 70 -12.25 2.10 -7.11
C SER A 70 -10.83 1.73 -7.57
N GLU A 71 -10.42 2.19 -8.75
CA GLU A 71 -9.06 2.05 -9.24
C GLU A 71 -8.03 2.78 -8.36
N THR A 72 -8.43 3.92 -7.77
CA THR A 72 -7.51 4.85 -7.07
C THR A 72 -7.91 5.16 -5.64
N GLN A 73 -9.11 4.80 -5.19
CA GLN A 73 -9.64 5.20 -3.88
C GLN A 73 -10.20 4.01 -3.10
N LEU A 74 -10.05 4.05 -1.78
CA LEU A 74 -10.64 3.09 -0.84
C LEU A 74 -11.83 3.74 -0.10
N TYR A 75 -12.89 2.96 0.07
CA TYR A 75 -14.13 3.40 0.69
C TYR A 75 -14.58 2.40 1.76
N LYS A 76 -15.33 2.93 2.72
CA LYS A 76 -16.06 2.18 3.75
C LYS A 76 -17.54 2.46 3.59
N ALA A 77 -18.37 1.43 3.61
CA ALA A 77 -19.82 1.55 3.69
C ALA A 77 -20.32 0.97 5.01
N ALA A 78 -21.00 1.78 5.81
CA ALA A 78 -21.59 1.35 7.08
C ALA A 78 -23.09 1.64 7.05
N TYR A 79 -23.89 0.76 7.67
CA TYR A 79 -25.32 0.97 7.79
C TYR A 79 -25.63 1.60 9.16
N ASP A 80 -26.38 2.68 9.12
CA ASP A 80 -26.94 3.37 10.27
C ASP A 80 -28.46 3.45 10.14
N LEU A 81 -29.15 3.37 11.27
CA LEU A 81 -30.62 3.36 11.30
C LEU A 81 -31.23 4.70 10.85
N THR A 82 -30.48 5.81 11.00
CA THR A 82 -30.96 7.16 10.70
C THR A 82 -30.63 7.53 9.27
N ASN A 83 -29.40 7.24 8.83
CA ASN A 83 -28.85 7.73 7.57
C ASN A 83 -28.83 6.68 6.45
N GLY A 84 -29.26 5.45 6.74
CA GLY A 84 -29.16 4.35 5.78
C GLY A 84 -27.71 3.90 5.60
N ILE A 85 -27.32 3.59 4.36
CA ILE A 85 -25.94 3.18 4.05
C ILE A 85 -25.09 4.43 3.80
N VAL A 86 -24.17 4.70 4.71
CA VAL A 86 -23.25 5.84 4.65
C VAL A 86 -21.92 5.38 4.06
N PHE A 87 -21.50 6.05 2.98
CA PHE A 87 -20.17 5.89 2.39
C PHE A 87 -19.20 6.89 3.01
N THR A 88 -18.03 6.41 3.39
CA THR A 88 -16.91 7.23 3.88
C THR A 88 -15.70 6.93 3.01
N HIS A 89 -15.12 7.98 2.44
CA HIS A 89 -13.80 7.89 1.82
C HIS A 89 -12.75 7.62 2.91
N LEU A 90 -11.90 6.62 2.69
CA LEU A 90 -10.85 6.28 3.65
C LEU A 90 -9.54 6.97 3.27
N ARG A 91 -9.03 6.64 2.09
CA ARG A 91 -7.77 7.18 1.54
C ARG A 91 -7.61 6.78 0.07
N ALA A 92 -6.61 7.35 -0.58
CA ALA A 92 -6.12 6.86 -1.86
C ALA A 92 -5.47 5.47 -1.70
N LYS A 93 -5.53 4.68 -2.78
CA LYS A 93 -4.75 3.44 -2.93
C LYS A 93 -3.28 3.78 -3.10
N LEU A 94 -2.39 3.05 -2.42
CA LEU A 94 -0.94 3.28 -2.48
C LEU A 94 -0.30 2.56 -3.69
N GLU A 95 0.86 3.05 -4.16
CA GLU A 95 1.50 2.65 -5.42
C GLU A 95 1.86 1.15 -5.50
N ASP A 96 2.17 0.49 -4.38
CA ASP A 96 2.50 -0.95 -4.29
C ASP A 96 1.50 -1.76 -3.45
N GLU A 97 0.27 -1.25 -3.32
CA GLU A 97 -0.77 -1.90 -2.54
C GLU A 97 -1.57 -2.91 -3.37
N VAL A 98 -1.57 -4.15 -2.92
CA VAL A 98 -2.38 -5.24 -3.49
C VAL A 98 -3.63 -5.42 -2.62
N LEU A 99 -4.81 -5.28 -3.22
CA LEU A 99 -6.10 -5.41 -2.55
C LEU A 99 -6.64 -6.83 -2.67
N HIS A 100 -6.84 -7.49 -1.54
CA HIS A 100 -7.33 -8.86 -1.46
C HIS A 100 -8.83 -8.90 -1.15
N PHE A 101 -9.46 -10.04 -1.46
CA PHE A 101 -10.79 -10.33 -0.93
C PHE A 101 -10.71 -10.56 0.58
N GLY A 102 -11.78 -10.27 1.32
CA GLY A 102 -11.78 -10.24 2.78
C GLY A 102 -11.48 -8.86 3.38
N GLY A 103 -11.38 -7.81 2.55
CA GLY A 103 -11.25 -6.43 3.01
C GLY A 103 -9.88 -6.06 3.59
N PHE A 104 -8.81 -6.69 3.07
CA PHE A 104 -7.44 -6.41 3.48
C PHE A 104 -6.50 -6.19 2.30
N CYS A 105 -5.31 -5.71 2.62
CA CYS A 105 -4.30 -5.23 1.71
C CYS A 105 -2.95 -5.86 2.04
N THR A 106 -2.08 -5.98 1.06
CA THR A 106 -0.66 -6.23 1.28
C THR A 106 0.18 -5.16 0.61
N ARG A 107 1.31 -4.79 1.21
CA ARG A 107 2.28 -3.84 0.65
C ARG A 107 3.70 -4.32 0.90
N PHE A 108 4.58 -4.12 -0.08
CA PHE A 108 6.01 -4.33 0.08
C PHE A 108 6.66 -3.01 0.53
N ARG A 109 7.38 -3.02 1.66
CA ARG A 109 8.10 -1.86 2.20
C ARG A 109 9.35 -2.35 2.91
N ASP A 110 10.48 -1.66 2.73
CA ASP A 110 11.74 -1.96 3.43
C ASP A 110 12.22 -3.41 3.28
N GLY A 111 12.02 -3.99 2.09
CA GLY A 111 12.38 -5.38 1.80
C GLY A 111 11.44 -6.43 2.42
N LYS A 112 10.30 -6.01 2.99
CA LYS A 112 9.36 -6.86 3.73
C LYS A 112 7.94 -6.67 3.22
N THR A 113 7.15 -7.74 3.27
CA THR A 113 5.71 -7.66 2.97
C THR A 113 4.92 -7.50 4.27
N TYR A 114 3.99 -6.56 4.28
CA TYR A 114 3.06 -6.32 5.39
C TYR A 114 1.63 -6.52 4.90
N ALA A 115 0.78 -7.10 5.74
CA ALA A 115 -0.65 -7.23 5.52
C ALA A 115 -1.43 -6.40 6.56
N TYR A 116 -2.44 -5.67 6.15
CA TYR A 116 -3.27 -4.82 7.01
C TYR A 116 -4.68 -4.72 6.43
N ARG A 117 -5.67 -4.35 7.25
CA ARG A 117 -7.05 -4.18 6.77
C ARG A 117 -7.20 -2.85 6.02
N MET A 118 -8.17 -2.77 5.10
CA MET A 118 -8.39 -1.56 4.30
C MET A 118 -8.70 -0.31 5.13
N GLY A 119 -9.28 -0.48 6.32
CA GLY A 119 -9.59 0.62 7.25
C GLY A 119 -8.52 0.91 8.30
N GLU A 120 -7.39 0.20 8.26
CA GLU A 120 -6.27 0.36 9.19
C GLU A 120 -5.19 1.28 8.59
N ASP A 121 -4.32 1.78 9.46
CA ASP A 121 -3.15 2.56 9.05
C ASP A 121 -2.07 1.60 8.49
N PRO A 122 -1.68 1.72 7.21
CA PRO A 122 -0.72 0.80 6.60
C PRO A 122 0.69 0.88 7.19
N HIS A 123 1.04 1.97 7.87
CA HIS A 123 2.36 2.17 8.48
C HIS A 123 2.42 1.65 9.92
N ARG A 124 1.32 1.80 10.68
CA ARG A 124 1.27 1.43 12.09
C ARG A 124 0.72 0.03 12.34
N ASP A 125 -0.32 -0.36 11.61
CA ASP A 125 -1.15 -1.52 11.93
C ASP A 125 -0.77 -2.77 11.10
N GLY A 126 0.26 -2.66 10.25
CA GLY A 126 0.75 -3.74 9.38
C GLY A 126 1.29 -4.96 10.11
N VAL A 127 0.73 -6.13 9.79
CA VAL A 127 1.25 -7.44 10.23
C VAL A 127 2.29 -7.93 9.23
N GLN A 128 3.55 -8.04 9.67
CA GLN A 128 4.64 -8.49 8.81
C GLN A 128 4.47 -9.98 8.39
N VAL A 129 4.59 -10.25 7.09
CA VAL A 129 4.62 -11.62 6.54
C VAL A 129 6.02 -12.22 6.77
N ASN A 130 6.22 -12.82 7.94
CA ASN A 130 7.52 -13.36 8.40
C ASN A 130 7.87 -14.75 7.84
N VAL A 131 7.51 -15.01 6.59
CA VAL A 131 7.74 -16.29 5.89
C VAL A 131 8.33 -15.97 4.52
N SER A 132 9.34 -16.74 4.11
CA SER A 132 9.97 -16.53 2.81
C SER A 132 8.99 -16.83 1.66
N GLU A 133 9.12 -16.08 0.57
CA GLU A 133 8.29 -16.26 -0.63
C GLU A 133 8.34 -17.71 -1.17
N GLN A 134 9.49 -18.38 -1.05
CA GLN A 134 9.65 -19.78 -1.43
C GLN A 134 8.72 -20.73 -0.66
N VAL A 135 8.48 -20.47 0.63
CA VAL A 135 7.58 -21.27 1.47
C VAL A 135 6.12 -20.90 1.20
N LEU A 136 5.86 -19.63 0.87
CA LEU A 136 4.52 -19.15 0.47
C LEU A 136 4.14 -19.55 -0.95
N ASN A 137 5.06 -20.15 -1.71
CA ASN A 137 4.77 -20.61 -3.06
C ASN A 137 3.63 -21.63 -3.05
N ASN A 138 2.59 -21.39 -3.85
CA ASN A 138 1.32 -22.13 -3.88
C ASN A 138 0.41 -21.98 -2.65
N LEU A 139 0.72 -21.07 -1.73
CA LEU A 139 -0.18 -20.69 -0.65
C LEU A 139 -0.92 -19.41 -0.99
N GLU A 140 -2.21 -19.37 -0.69
CA GLU A 140 -3.06 -18.22 -0.97
C GLU A 140 -3.43 -17.51 0.34
N LEU A 141 -3.04 -16.24 0.50
CA LEU A 141 -3.47 -15.43 1.63
C LEU A 141 -4.97 -15.12 1.49
N ARG A 142 -5.79 -15.63 2.42
CA ARG A 142 -7.26 -15.54 2.30
C ARG A 142 -7.93 -14.74 3.40
N LEU A 143 -7.30 -14.60 4.57
CA LEU A 143 -7.93 -13.93 5.71
C LEU A 143 -6.90 -13.36 6.68
N MET A 144 -7.24 -12.25 7.33
CA MET A 144 -6.59 -11.74 8.53
C MET A 144 -7.50 -11.90 9.74
N HIS A 145 -7.02 -12.60 10.76
CA HIS A 145 -7.82 -12.93 11.94
C HIS A 145 -6.98 -12.84 13.22
N ARG A 146 -7.34 -11.93 14.14
CA ARG A 146 -6.69 -11.77 15.45
C ARG A 146 -5.17 -11.59 15.36
N GLY A 147 -4.73 -10.74 14.42
CA GLY A 147 -3.31 -10.49 14.14
C GLY A 147 -2.57 -11.67 13.49
N LYS A 148 -3.27 -12.73 13.09
CA LYS A 148 -2.74 -13.86 12.33
C LYS A 148 -3.15 -13.77 10.87
N LEU A 149 -2.23 -14.12 9.99
CA LEU A 149 -2.42 -14.27 8.55
C LEU A 149 -2.78 -15.72 8.27
N ILE A 150 -3.92 -15.93 7.62
CA ILE A 150 -4.43 -17.25 7.29
C ILE A 150 -4.20 -17.48 5.80
N PHE A 151 -3.26 -18.36 5.51
CA PHE A 151 -2.99 -18.88 4.18
C PHE A 151 -3.77 -20.17 3.97
N VAL A 152 -4.11 -20.45 2.72
CA VAL A 152 -4.74 -21.72 2.33
C VAL A 152 -3.85 -22.47 1.36
N SER A 153 -3.67 -23.76 1.64
CA SER A 153 -3.10 -24.75 0.73
C SER A 153 -4.22 -25.59 0.12
N LYS A 154 -4.30 -25.64 -1.22
CA LYS A 154 -5.28 -26.48 -1.92
C LYS A 154 -4.66 -27.86 -2.17
N ASN A 155 -5.19 -28.88 -1.50
CA ASN A 155 -4.76 -30.26 -1.66
C ASN A 155 -5.95 -31.15 -2.08
N SER A 156 -5.91 -31.65 -3.32
CA SER A 156 -6.94 -32.56 -3.86
C SER A 156 -7.10 -33.85 -3.07
N GLU A 157 -6.02 -34.29 -2.42
CA GLU A 157 -5.94 -35.55 -1.70
C GLU A 157 -6.31 -35.40 -0.22
N ALA A 158 -6.48 -34.15 0.26
CA ALA A 158 -6.87 -33.91 1.64
C ALA A 158 -8.26 -34.50 1.91
N VAL A 159 -8.33 -35.49 2.80
CA VAL A 159 -9.59 -36.11 3.23
C VAL A 159 -10.33 -35.24 4.24
N LYS A 160 -9.57 -34.54 5.08
CA LYS A 160 -10.06 -33.60 6.11
C LYS A 160 -9.20 -32.35 6.08
N PRO A 161 -9.72 -31.18 6.47
CA PRO A 161 -8.87 -30.01 6.61
C PRO A 161 -7.84 -30.25 7.71
N SER A 162 -6.68 -29.63 7.54
CA SER A 162 -5.64 -29.59 8.55
C SER A 162 -5.10 -28.18 8.72
N VAL A 163 -4.48 -27.91 9.85
CA VAL A 163 -3.87 -26.62 10.13
C VAL A 163 -2.41 -26.81 10.48
N GLN A 164 -1.56 -25.96 9.93
CA GLN A 164 -0.15 -25.89 10.26
C GLN A 164 0.21 -24.47 10.67
N LYS A 165 0.90 -24.33 11.80
CA LYS A 165 1.50 -23.06 12.21
C LYS A 165 2.89 -22.93 11.59
N LEU A 166 3.06 -22.03 10.62
CA LEU A 166 4.38 -21.73 10.05
C LEU A 166 5.19 -20.78 10.93
N LYS A 167 4.51 -19.77 11.48
CA LYS A 167 5.06 -18.76 12.41
C LYS A 167 4.00 -18.33 13.41
N GLU A 168 4.36 -17.50 14.38
CA GLU A 168 3.44 -17.02 15.42
C GLU A 168 2.19 -16.36 14.83
N ASN A 169 2.39 -15.55 13.79
CA ASN A 169 1.35 -14.80 13.10
C ASN A 169 0.97 -15.39 11.73
N VAL A 170 1.38 -16.62 11.39
CA VAL A 170 1.07 -17.24 10.09
C VAL A 170 0.57 -18.66 10.28
N LEU A 171 -0.69 -18.88 9.91
CA LEU A 171 -1.33 -20.19 9.88
C LEU A 171 -1.60 -20.59 8.43
N VAL A 172 -1.45 -21.88 8.15
CA VAL A 172 -1.82 -22.50 6.87
C VAL A 172 -2.93 -23.48 7.12
N VAL A 173 -4.06 -23.29 6.46
CA VAL A 173 -5.18 -24.24 6.45
C VAL A 173 -5.09 -25.02 5.15
N GLU A 174 -4.89 -26.33 5.23
CA GLU A 174 -4.90 -27.23 4.07
C GLU A 174 -6.31 -27.80 3.90
N MET A 175 -6.81 -27.81 2.66
CA MET A 175 -8.18 -28.26 2.39
C MET A 175 -8.40 -28.78 0.96
N ARG A 176 -9.45 -29.60 0.83
CA ARG A 176 -9.99 -30.07 -0.46
C ARG A 176 -10.77 -28.92 -1.12
N TYR A 177 -10.78 -28.85 -2.45
CA TYR A 177 -11.25 -27.71 -3.26
C TYR A 177 -12.63 -27.12 -2.87
N GLU A 178 -12.88 -25.88 -3.34
CA GLU A 178 -14.10 -25.08 -3.15
C GLU A 178 -14.46 -24.80 -1.69
N TYR A 179 -14.09 -23.60 -1.25
CA TYR A 179 -14.28 -23.20 0.14
C TYR A 179 -14.58 -21.72 0.29
N SER A 180 -15.23 -21.40 1.41
CA SER A 180 -15.33 -20.06 1.95
C SER A 180 -14.77 -20.05 3.37
N LEU A 181 -13.99 -19.03 3.68
CA LEU A 181 -13.50 -18.77 5.04
C LEU A 181 -14.30 -17.63 5.65
N TYR A 182 -14.63 -17.74 6.92
CA TYR A 182 -15.23 -16.67 7.71
C TYR A 182 -14.68 -16.69 9.13
N ALA A 183 -14.33 -15.53 9.66
CA ALA A 183 -14.00 -15.36 11.06
C ALA A 183 -14.45 -14.00 11.57
N ARG A 184 -14.76 -13.93 12.87
CA ARG A 184 -15.06 -12.67 13.57
C ARG A 184 -13.89 -12.33 14.47
N GLU A 185 -13.50 -11.07 14.56
CA GLU A 185 -12.25 -10.71 15.24
C GLU A 185 -12.22 -11.08 16.73
N PHE A 186 -13.37 -11.09 17.41
CA PHE A 186 -13.47 -11.43 18.82
C PHE A 186 -13.72 -12.93 19.08
N SER A 187 -13.93 -13.73 18.05
CA SER A 187 -14.09 -15.18 18.16
C SER A 187 -12.73 -15.87 17.95
N PRO A 188 -12.30 -16.86 18.74
CA PRO A 188 -11.23 -17.77 18.35
C PRO A 188 -11.53 -18.63 17.12
N PHE A 189 -12.78 -18.72 16.66
CA PHE A 189 -13.16 -19.66 15.62
C PHE A 189 -13.01 -19.10 14.20
N LEU A 190 -12.39 -19.92 13.35
CA LEU A 190 -12.37 -19.80 11.90
C LEU A 190 -13.31 -20.86 11.32
N TYR A 191 -14.36 -20.41 10.63
CA TYR A 191 -15.34 -21.28 9.98
C TYR A 191 -14.97 -21.45 8.51
N VAL A 192 -15.14 -22.68 8.03
CA VAL A 192 -14.68 -23.11 6.72
C VAL A 192 -15.78 -23.94 6.08
N SER A 193 -16.39 -23.45 5.00
CA SER A 193 -17.33 -24.28 4.22
C SER A 193 -16.57 -25.22 3.28
N GLY A 194 -17.08 -26.44 3.15
CA GLY A 194 -16.58 -27.44 2.20
C GLY A 194 -17.72 -28.32 1.71
N GLY A 195 -18.40 -27.88 0.64
CA GLY A 195 -19.59 -28.53 0.12
C GLY A 195 -20.75 -28.50 1.11
N ASN A 196 -21.13 -29.65 1.66
CA ASN A 196 -22.22 -29.80 2.62
C ASN A 196 -21.73 -29.95 4.07
N THR A 197 -20.49 -29.56 4.33
CA THR A 197 -19.86 -29.63 5.66
C THR A 197 -19.26 -28.28 6.03
N ILE A 198 -19.36 -27.92 7.31
CA ILE A 198 -18.69 -26.78 7.92
C ILE A 198 -17.66 -27.30 8.90
N PHE A 199 -16.40 -26.93 8.68
CA PHE A 199 -15.32 -27.17 9.60
C PHE A 199 -15.06 -25.92 10.42
N THR A 200 -14.78 -26.09 11.70
CA THR A 200 -14.51 -24.97 12.60
C THR A 200 -13.16 -25.20 13.25
N LEU A 201 -12.21 -24.31 12.99
CA LEU A 201 -10.89 -24.32 13.60
C LEU A 201 -10.90 -23.38 14.81
N ASP A 202 -10.56 -23.88 15.98
CA ASP A 202 -10.18 -23.03 17.11
C ASP A 202 -8.73 -22.57 16.91
N THR A 203 -8.55 -21.27 16.66
CA THR A 203 -7.23 -20.69 16.36
C THR A 203 -6.33 -20.54 17.60
N LEU A 204 -6.86 -20.77 18.80
CA LEU A 204 -6.08 -20.81 20.04
C LEU A 204 -5.47 -22.19 20.27
N THR A 205 -6.27 -23.25 20.13
CA THR A 205 -5.83 -24.64 20.32
C THR A 205 -5.20 -25.24 19.06
N LEU A 206 -5.50 -24.66 17.89
CA LEU A 206 -5.19 -25.19 16.57
C LEU A 206 -5.83 -26.56 16.32
N GLU A 207 -6.96 -26.83 16.96
CA GLU A 207 -7.75 -28.04 16.77
C GLU A 207 -9.03 -27.73 16.01
N PHE A 208 -9.38 -28.61 15.08
CA PHE A 208 -10.70 -28.57 14.46
C PHE A 208 -11.72 -29.19 15.41
N LEU A 209 -12.81 -28.47 15.64
CA LEU A 209 -14.00 -29.01 16.28
C LEU A 209 -14.63 -30.09 15.39
N GLN A 210 -15.64 -30.78 15.94
CA GLN A 210 -16.35 -31.77 15.15
C GLN A 210 -16.95 -31.12 13.88
N PRO A 211 -16.92 -31.77 12.71
CA PRO A 211 -17.53 -31.18 11.53
C PRO A 211 -19.05 -31.11 11.69
N LEU A 212 -19.65 -29.98 11.28
CA LEU A 212 -21.10 -29.82 11.16
C LEU A 212 -21.52 -30.19 9.74
N THR A 213 -22.46 -31.11 9.59
CA THR A 213 -22.96 -31.55 8.28
C THR A 213 -24.30 -30.91 7.97
N THR A 214 -24.67 -30.85 6.70
CA THR A 214 -26.00 -30.39 6.29
C THR A 214 -26.42 -31.09 4.99
N ASP A 215 -27.70 -31.01 4.65
CA ASP A 215 -28.26 -31.49 3.38
C ASP A 215 -28.17 -30.45 2.25
N VAL A 216 -27.81 -29.20 2.57
CA VAL A 216 -27.65 -28.13 1.58
C VAL A 216 -26.20 -27.97 1.13
N HIS A 217 -25.99 -27.62 -0.15
CA HIS A 217 -24.66 -27.30 -0.67
C HIS A 217 -24.30 -25.85 -0.35
N LEU A 218 -23.26 -25.64 0.45
CA LEU A 218 -22.85 -24.32 0.93
C LEU A 218 -21.86 -23.68 -0.04
N HIS A 219 -22.24 -22.55 -0.62
CA HIS A 219 -21.38 -21.79 -1.51
C HIS A 219 -20.44 -20.86 -0.73
N SER A 220 -21.01 -20.05 0.17
CA SER A 220 -20.24 -19.11 0.98
C SER A 220 -20.84 -18.91 2.37
N ILE A 221 -20.00 -18.52 3.33
CA ILE A 221 -20.45 -18.10 4.67
C ILE A 221 -20.57 -16.57 4.65
N ALA A 222 -21.80 -16.07 4.70
CA ALA A 222 -22.06 -14.64 4.69
C ALA A 222 -21.73 -13.99 6.05
N GLY A 223 -22.02 -14.69 7.15
CA GLY A 223 -21.52 -14.35 8.48
C GLY A 223 -22.25 -15.04 9.62
N ILE A 224 -21.94 -14.62 10.86
CA ILE A 224 -22.51 -15.19 12.09
C ILE A 224 -22.89 -14.06 13.03
N TYR A 225 -24.16 -14.05 13.46
CA TYR A 225 -24.70 -13.07 14.39
C TYR A 225 -25.68 -13.74 15.36
N ASN A 226 -25.56 -13.43 16.66
CA ASN A 226 -26.40 -14.01 17.72
C ASN A 226 -26.57 -15.53 17.59
N ALA A 227 -25.45 -16.27 17.52
CA ALA A 227 -25.46 -17.73 17.37
C ALA A 227 -26.08 -18.26 16.08
N VAL A 228 -26.48 -17.41 15.13
CA VAL A 228 -27.07 -17.82 13.85
C VAL A 228 -26.03 -17.66 12.75
N LEU A 229 -25.75 -18.76 12.05
CA LEU A 229 -24.94 -18.79 10.85
C LEU A 229 -25.80 -18.41 9.64
N THR A 230 -25.34 -17.44 8.86
CA THR A 230 -25.94 -17.04 7.57
C THR A 230 -25.03 -17.50 6.43
N VAL A 231 -25.59 -18.19 5.45
CA VAL A 231 -24.86 -18.74 4.29
C VAL A 231 -25.52 -18.37 2.97
N GLU A 232 -24.72 -18.37 1.91
CA GLU A 232 -25.20 -18.52 0.54
C GLU A 232 -25.18 -20.00 0.17
N SER A 233 -26.28 -20.50 -0.38
CA SER A 233 -26.41 -21.85 -0.89
C SER A 233 -27.00 -21.81 -2.30
N THR A 234 -26.74 -22.84 -3.10
CA THR A 234 -27.43 -23.06 -4.38
C THR A 234 -28.53 -24.09 -4.16
N ASP A 235 -29.75 -23.79 -4.58
CA ASP A 235 -30.76 -24.83 -4.72
C ASP A 235 -30.40 -25.77 -5.89
N GLY A 236 -31.07 -26.92 -5.98
CA GLY A 236 -30.82 -27.90 -7.04
C GLY A 236 -31.12 -27.41 -8.46
N GLU A 237 -31.59 -26.17 -8.63
CA GLU A 237 -31.84 -25.49 -9.90
C GLU A 237 -30.82 -24.37 -10.19
N ASP A 238 -29.67 -24.38 -9.49
CA ASP A 238 -28.60 -23.37 -9.58
C ASP A 238 -29.04 -21.95 -9.16
N ASN A 239 -30.17 -21.79 -8.45
CA ASN A 239 -30.53 -20.49 -7.89
C ASN A 239 -29.81 -20.26 -6.57
N GLN A 240 -29.20 -19.08 -6.43
CA GLN A 240 -28.58 -18.67 -5.19
C GLN A 240 -29.66 -18.31 -4.16
N THR A 241 -29.50 -18.78 -2.94
CA THR A 241 -30.42 -18.57 -1.82
C THR A 241 -29.64 -18.15 -0.58
N THR A 242 -30.26 -17.31 0.24
CA THR A 242 -29.76 -17.03 1.58
C THR A 242 -30.46 -17.96 2.55
N MET A 243 -29.67 -18.64 3.38
CA MET A 243 -30.18 -19.55 4.39
C MET A 243 -29.55 -19.24 5.75
N VAL A 244 -30.25 -19.61 6.82
CA VAL A 244 -29.76 -19.48 8.19
C VAL A 244 -29.92 -20.78 8.97
N ALA A 245 -29.00 -21.04 9.89
CA ALA A 245 -29.10 -22.12 10.85
C ALA A 245 -28.55 -21.68 12.21
N PRO A 246 -29.17 -22.05 13.34
CA PRO A 246 -28.57 -21.87 14.66
C PRO A 246 -27.33 -22.76 14.78
N LEU A 247 -26.23 -22.22 15.29
CA LEU A 247 -25.02 -22.97 15.62
C LEU A 247 -25.18 -23.66 16.99
N PRO A 248 -24.59 -24.85 17.19
CA PRO A 248 -24.51 -25.44 18.52
C PRO A 248 -23.62 -24.61 19.45
N GLU A 249 -23.87 -24.67 20.76
CA GLU A 249 -23.23 -23.82 21.78
C GLU A 249 -21.70 -23.88 21.74
N GLU A 250 -21.13 -25.06 21.47
CA GLU A 250 -19.68 -25.27 21.41
C GLU A 250 -19.01 -24.60 20.19
N TYR A 251 -19.79 -24.16 19.20
CA TYR A 251 -19.32 -23.40 18.04
C TYR A 251 -19.53 -21.89 18.23
N ILE A 252 -19.95 -21.45 19.41
CA ILE A 252 -20.27 -20.05 19.69
C ILE A 252 -19.39 -19.56 20.83
N VAL A 253 -18.74 -18.41 20.60
CA VAL A 253 -17.97 -17.72 21.64
C VAL A 253 -18.92 -16.79 22.35
N ASN A 254 -19.83 -17.38 23.12
CA ASN A 254 -20.72 -16.61 23.97
C ASN A 254 -20.31 -16.67 25.42
N THR A 255 -19.20 -17.32 25.79
CA THR A 255 -19.03 -17.74 27.16
C THR A 255 -18.08 -16.87 27.98
N ILE A 256 -18.53 -16.52 29.19
CA ILE A 256 -17.71 -16.04 30.29
C ILE A 256 -17.52 -17.24 31.22
N THR A 257 -16.29 -17.52 31.64
CA THR A 257 -16.01 -18.52 32.69
C THR A 257 -15.96 -17.83 34.05
N LEU A 258 -16.89 -18.17 34.95
CA LEU A 258 -16.97 -17.69 36.32
C LEU A 258 -16.94 -18.90 37.27
N ASN A 259 -16.02 -18.91 38.25
CA ASN A 259 -15.87 -20.00 39.22
C ASN A 259 -15.73 -21.42 38.62
N GLY A 260 -15.14 -21.51 37.42
CA GLY A 260 -14.98 -22.79 36.69
C GLY A 260 -16.21 -23.22 35.90
N GLU A 261 -17.30 -22.47 35.94
CA GLU A 261 -18.49 -22.67 35.12
C GLU A 261 -18.48 -21.71 33.93
N THR A 262 -18.52 -22.26 32.73
CA THR A 262 -18.52 -21.51 31.46
C THR A 262 -19.98 -21.27 31.06
N MET A 263 -20.43 -20.02 31.06
CA MET A 263 -21.83 -19.65 30.78
C MET A 263 -21.92 -18.55 29.74
N THR A 264 -22.98 -18.54 28.92
CA THR A 264 -23.13 -17.48 27.93
C THR A 264 -23.28 -16.10 28.57
N ILE A 265 -22.89 -15.01 27.91
CA ILE A 265 -23.09 -13.63 28.41
C ILE A 265 -24.59 -13.40 28.70
N GLU A 266 -25.48 -13.90 27.84
CA GLU A 266 -26.92 -13.81 28.07
C GLU A 266 -27.38 -14.69 29.25
N ALA A 267 -26.83 -15.90 29.42
CA ALA A 267 -27.12 -16.74 30.58
C ALA A 267 -26.62 -16.11 31.88
N PHE A 268 -25.47 -15.43 31.86
CA PHE A 268 -24.96 -14.66 32.99
C PHE A 268 -25.92 -13.51 33.36
N ILE A 269 -26.38 -12.74 32.37
CA ILE A 269 -27.35 -11.67 32.58
C ILE A 269 -28.71 -12.23 33.06
N GLY A 270 -29.14 -13.37 32.53
CA GLY A 270 -30.37 -14.05 32.91
C GLY A 270 -30.35 -14.54 34.36
N ARG A 271 -29.33 -15.32 34.75
CA ARG A 271 -29.14 -15.78 36.13
C ARG A 271 -29.12 -14.62 37.12
N TYR A 272 -28.50 -13.50 36.74
CA TYR A 272 -28.48 -12.30 37.58
C TYR A 272 -29.89 -11.75 37.83
N LYS A 273 -30.75 -11.69 36.80
CA LYS A 273 -32.14 -11.21 36.91
C LYS A 273 -33.04 -12.18 37.67
N ASP A 274 -32.91 -13.49 37.44
CA ASP A 274 -33.71 -14.50 38.15
C ASP A 274 -33.41 -14.49 39.65
N MET A 275 -32.13 -14.34 40.01
CA MET A 275 -31.72 -14.19 41.41
C MET A 275 -32.28 -12.90 42.03
N GLU A 276 -32.29 -11.79 41.29
CA GLU A 276 -32.88 -10.53 41.75
C GLU A 276 -34.40 -10.65 41.98
N GLN A 277 -35.11 -11.38 41.11
CA GLN A 277 -36.56 -11.61 41.24
C GLN A 277 -36.88 -12.58 42.38
N LEU A 278 -36.16 -13.69 42.53
CA LEU A 278 -36.36 -14.63 43.63
C LEU A 278 -36.17 -13.96 44.99
N MET A 279 -35.16 -13.09 45.12
CA MET A 279 -34.97 -12.30 46.33
C MET A 279 -36.17 -11.41 46.62
N LYS A 280 -36.77 -10.83 45.59
CA LYS A 280 -37.93 -9.95 45.71
C LYS A 280 -39.18 -10.71 46.16
N ASP A 281 -39.43 -11.87 45.58
CA ASP A 281 -40.58 -12.72 45.92
C ASP A 281 -40.51 -13.23 47.36
N VAL A 282 -39.33 -13.68 47.81
CA VAL A 282 -39.11 -14.12 49.20
C VAL A 282 -39.31 -12.97 50.19
N LEU A 283 -38.96 -11.74 49.82
CA LEU A 283 -39.19 -10.54 50.63
C LEU A 283 -40.69 -10.19 50.71
N ASP A 284 -41.40 -10.27 49.59
CA ASP A 284 -42.84 -9.93 49.52
C ASP A 284 -43.71 -10.97 50.26
N ASP A 285 -43.36 -12.26 50.19
CA ASP A 285 -44.06 -13.33 50.93
C ASP A 285 -43.87 -13.18 52.45
N ASN A 286 -42.68 -12.74 52.90
CA ASN A 286 -42.42 -12.48 54.31
C ASN A 286 -43.19 -11.27 54.84
N ILE A 287 -43.48 -10.27 54.00
CA ILE A 287 -44.24 -9.07 54.39
C ILE A 287 -45.75 -9.36 54.46
N ASN A 288 -46.25 -10.31 53.67
CA ASN A 288 -47.69 -10.62 53.58
C ASN A 288 -48.18 -11.74 54.50
N TYR A 289 -47.31 -12.41 55.26
CA TYR A 289 -47.68 -13.45 56.21
C TYR A 289 -48.29 -12.86 57.50
N ASN A 290 -49.52 -12.35 57.41
CA ASN A 290 -50.35 -11.97 58.55
C ASN A 290 -51.09 -13.22 59.07
N GLY A 291 -50.52 -13.83 60.12
CA GLY A 291 -50.97 -15.11 60.65
C GLY A 291 -52.41 -15.10 61.17
N ASP A 292 -53.15 -16.14 60.78
CA ASP A 292 -54.29 -16.64 61.55
C ASP A 292 -54.31 -18.19 61.58
N ASN A 293 -53.66 -18.70 62.63
CA ASN A 293 -53.80 -19.98 63.34
C ASN A 293 -54.47 -21.20 62.67
N THR A 294 -53.71 -22.28 62.46
CA THR A 294 -53.98 -23.63 63.02
C THR A 294 -52.70 -24.50 63.14
N LYS A 295 -52.72 -25.55 63.98
CA LYS A 295 -51.55 -26.41 64.31
C LYS A 295 -50.79 -27.05 63.13
N GLN A 296 -51.36 -27.09 61.92
CA GLN A 296 -50.66 -27.53 60.70
C GLN A 296 -49.59 -26.52 60.25
N ASP A 297 -49.69 -25.27 60.73
CA ASP A 297 -48.73 -24.20 60.45
C ASP A 297 -47.37 -24.45 61.12
N SER A 298 -47.28 -25.25 62.19
CA SER A 298 -46.00 -25.41 62.91
C SER A 298 -44.94 -26.22 62.14
N GLU A 299 -45.33 -27.22 61.35
CA GLU A 299 -44.39 -27.98 60.51
C GLU A 299 -44.01 -27.18 59.25
N ASN A 300 -44.98 -26.54 58.60
CA ASN A 300 -44.72 -25.66 57.45
C ASN A 300 -43.87 -24.45 57.85
N HIS A 301 -44.06 -23.91 59.06
CA HIS A 301 -43.26 -22.80 59.57
C HIS A 301 -41.82 -23.24 59.89
N ALA A 302 -41.60 -24.47 60.37
CA ALA A 302 -40.25 -24.98 60.60
C ALA A 302 -39.51 -25.26 59.27
N GLU A 303 -40.18 -25.78 58.25
CA GLU A 303 -39.62 -25.96 56.91
C GLU A 303 -39.34 -24.62 56.21
N MET A 304 -40.24 -23.65 56.38
CA MET A 304 -40.05 -22.28 55.91
C MET A 304 -38.90 -21.58 56.63
N GLU A 305 -38.77 -21.72 57.95
CA GLU A 305 -37.63 -21.17 58.71
C GLU A 305 -36.30 -21.79 58.29
N ASN A 306 -36.26 -23.10 58.02
CA ASN A 306 -35.07 -23.76 57.49
C ASN A 306 -34.73 -23.28 56.07
N THR A 307 -35.73 -23.09 55.21
CA THR A 307 -35.54 -22.53 53.86
C THR A 307 -35.06 -21.09 53.91
N ILE A 308 -35.64 -20.26 54.79
CA ILE A 308 -35.20 -18.88 55.03
C ILE A 308 -33.78 -18.87 55.57
N ALA A 309 -33.42 -19.75 56.50
CA ALA A 309 -32.07 -19.85 57.04
C ALA A 309 -31.05 -20.27 55.96
N ALA A 310 -31.39 -21.25 55.11
CA ALA A 310 -30.55 -21.69 54.01
C ALA A 310 -30.36 -20.59 52.94
N LEU A 311 -31.45 -19.92 52.54
CA LEU A 311 -31.39 -18.79 51.62
C LEU A 311 -30.62 -17.62 52.23
N THR A 312 -30.79 -17.33 53.52
CA THR A 312 -30.04 -16.28 54.23
C THR A 312 -28.55 -16.60 54.27
N ALA A 313 -28.17 -17.87 54.47
CA ALA A 313 -26.78 -18.31 54.42
C ALA A 313 -26.19 -18.17 53.01
N GLN A 314 -26.90 -18.60 51.97
CA GLN A 314 -26.48 -18.40 50.58
C GLN A 314 -26.38 -16.91 50.22
N LEU A 315 -27.31 -16.08 50.68
CA LEU A 315 -27.28 -14.63 50.47
C LEU A 315 -26.09 -13.99 51.18
N ALA A 316 -25.73 -14.46 52.37
CA ALA A 316 -24.56 -14.00 53.10
C ALA A 316 -23.26 -14.37 52.37
N GLU A 317 -23.19 -15.58 51.80
CA GLU A 317 -22.08 -16.02 50.96
C GLU A 317 -21.96 -15.18 49.68
N PHE A 318 -23.07 -14.99 48.96
CA PHE A 318 -23.14 -14.11 47.78
C PHE A 318 -22.80 -12.65 48.11
N ALA A 319 -23.26 -12.13 49.25
CA ALA A 319 -22.94 -10.77 49.68
C ALA A 319 -21.45 -10.63 50.02
N GLN A 320 -20.85 -11.67 50.62
CA GLN A 320 -19.42 -11.72 50.89
C GLN A 320 -18.61 -11.81 49.57
N GLU A 321 -19.02 -12.64 48.62
CA GLU A 321 -18.39 -12.76 47.31
C GLU A 321 -18.54 -11.46 46.51
N ARG A 322 -19.73 -10.85 46.49
CA ARG A 322 -19.96 -9.52 45.91
C ARG A 322 -19.06 -8.47 46.54
N LYS A 323 -18.82 -8.52 47.86
CA LYS A 323 -17.89 -7.61 48.55
C LYS A 323 -16.44 -7.85 48.11
N HIS A 324 -16.02 -9.10 47.91
CA HIS A 324 -14.71 -9.42 47.36
C HIS A 324 -14.55 -8.94 45.91
N ILE A 325 -15.54 -9.18 45.06
CA ILE A 325 -15.58 -8.69 43.67
C ILE A 325 -15.57 -7.17 43.65
N LEU A 326 -16.35 -6.49 44.49
CA LEU A 326 -16.37 -5.03 44.56
C LEU A 326 -15.02 -4.48 44.97
N LYS A 327 -14.34 -5.12 45.93
CA LYS A 327 -12.99 -4.75 46.35
C LYS A 327 -11.97 -4.98 45.24
N ALA A 328 -12.01 -6.13 44.56
CA ALA A 328 -11.15 -6.42 43.42
C ALA A 328 -11.38 -5.42 42.27
N ASN A 329 -12.64 -5.09 41.97
CA ASN A 329 -12.99 -4.08 40.98
C ASN A 329 -12.53 -2.68 41.38
N GLN A 330 -12.56 -2.31 42.67
CA GLN A 330 -11.98 -1.06 43.15
C GLN A 330 -10.45 -1.03 43.01
N GLU A 331 -9.77 -2.14 43.27
CA GLU A 331 -8.32 -2.25 43.07
C GLU A 331 -7.94 -2.19 41.58
N VAL A 332 -8.69 -2.90 40.72
CA VAL A 332 -8.52 -2.82 39.26
C VAL A 332 -8.79 -1.40 38.77
N LYS A 333 -9.87 -0.77 39.23
CA LYS A 333 -10.20 0.63 38.90
C LYS A 333 -9.05 1.57 39.26
N LYS A 334 -8.50 1.46 40.48
CA LYS A 334 -7.33 2.26 40.89
C LYS A 334 -6.10 2.00 40.02
N LYS A 335 -5.84 0.74 39.64
CA LYS A 335 -4.73 0.40 38.73
C LYS A 335 -4.94 0.98 37.34
N VAL A 336 -6.17 0.93 36.82
CA VAL A 336 -6.53 1.53 35.53
C VAL A 336 -6.41 3.05 35.58
N GLU A 337 -6.90 3.70 36.63
CA GLU A 337 -6.75 5.15 36.83
C GLU A 337 -5.27 5.55 36.91
N SER A 338 -4.46 4.85 37.72
CA SER A 338 -3.02 5.11 37.80
C SER A 338 -2.28 4.87 36.48
N SER A 339 -2.65 3.84 35.72
CA SER A 339 -2.06 3.55 34.40
C SER A 339 -2.49 4.59 33.37
N ALA A 340 -3.73 5.07 33.43
CA ALA A 340 -4.23 6.14 32.58
C ALA A 340 -3.53 7.47 32.86
N GLU A 341 -3.29 7.80 34.14
CA GLU A 341 -2.50 8.97 34.53
C GLU A 341 -1.05 8.88 34.03
N GLU A 342 -0.41 7.72 34.14
CA GLU A 342 0.95 7.48 33.62
C GLU A 342 0.99 7.63 32.08
N LEU A 343 0.01 7.06 31.37
CA LEU A 343 -0.10 7.18 29.93
C LEU A 343 -0.33 8.63 29.50
N GLN A 344 -1.21 9.35 30.22
CA GLN A 344 -1.49 10.76 29.96
C GLN A 344 -0.23 11.61 30.17
N GLN A 345 0.55 11.32 31.20
CA GLN A 345 1.84 12.00 31.42
C GLN A 345 2.83 11.73 30.29
N LYS A 346 2.94 10.47 29.83
CA LYS A 346 3.79 10.11 28.68
C LYS A 346 3.37 10.83 27.39
N ILE A 347 2.07 10.96 27.14
CA ILE A 347 1.54 11.72 25.99
C ILE A 347 1.93 13.20 26.09
N VAL A 348 1.82 13.80 27.28
CA VAL A 348 2.20 15.21 27.50
C VAL A 348 3.70 15.42 27.30
N ASP A 349 4.54 14.52 27.80
CA ASP A 349 6.00 14.62 27.64
C ASP A 349 6.41 14.43 26.17
N HIS A 350 5.83 13.46 25.46
CA HIS A 350 6.08 13.29 24.03
C HIS A 350 5.59 14.49 23.20
N ALA A 351 4.43 15.07 23.52
CA ALA A 351 3.96 16.28 22.86
C ALA A 351 4.91 17.48 23.11
N ARG A 352 5.56 17.56 24.27
CA ARG A 352 6.58 18.58 24.55
C ARG A 352 7.82 18.38 23.67
N GLU A 353 8.30 17.14 23.54
CA GLU A 353 9.42 16.80 22.66
C GLU A 353 9.11 17.17 21.19
N MET A 354 7.91 16.86 20.70
CA MET A 354 7.48 17.26 19.35
C MET A 354 7.46 18.78 19.15
N VAL A 355 7.02 19.55 20.15
CA VAL A 355 7.02 21.03 20.07
C VAL A 355 8.44 21.59 20.03
N GLU A 356 9.36 21.01 20.81
CA GLU A 356 10.77 21.41 20.78
C GLU A 356 11.44 21.06 19.44
N ALA A 357 11.15 19.89 18.87
CA ALA A 357 11.60 19.48 17.55
C ALA A 357 11.06 20.42 16.45
N GLN A 358 9.77 20.76 16.48
CA GLN A 358 9.16 21.69 15.53
C GLN A 358 9.83 23.06 15.57
N LYS A 359 10.14 23.57 16.77
CA LYS A 359 10.84 24.85 16.91
C LYS A 359 12.23 24.81 16.28
N SER A 360 12.98 23.72 16.48
CA SER A 360 14.28 23.51 15.84
C SER A 360 14.17 23.45 14.32
N PHE A 361 13.10 22.84 13.80
CA PHE A 361 12.83 22.78 12.37
C PHE A 361 12.52 24.16 11.77
N ASP A 362 11.70 24.97 12.45
CA ASP A 362 11.36 26.33 12.00
C ASP A 362 12.61 27.25 11.98
N ASP A 363 13.50 27.11 12.97
CA ASP A 363 14.78 27.83 13.01
C ASP A 363 15.67 27.41 11.81
N TYR A 364 15.78 26.11 11.53
CA TYR A 364 16.53 25.59 10.37
C TYR A 364 15.95 26.06 9.03
N LYS A 365 14.61 26.03 8.90
CA LYS A 365 13.91 26.53 7.70
C LYS A 365 14.24 28.00 7.44
N THR A 366 14.24 28.82 8.50
CA THR A 366 14.57 30.24 8.40
C THR A 366 16.02 30.47 7.96
N GLU A 367 16.96 29.68 8.48
CA GLU A 367 18.38 29.73 8.08
C GLU A 367 18.56 29.29 6.62
N SER A 368 17.90 28.22 6.19
CA SER A 368 17.89 27.73 4.81
C SER A 368 17.33 28.77 3.83
N GLU A 369 16.19 29.39 4.14
CA GLU A 369 15.61 30.46 3.33
C GLU A 369 16.55 31.67 3.19
N SER A 370 17.27 32.04 4.27
CA SER A 370 18.28 33.10 4.25
C SER A 370 19.44 32.76 3.31
N LEU A 371 19.94 31.52 3.37
CA LEU A 371 21.00 31.04 2.49
C LEU A 371 20.57 31.04 1.01
N VAL A 372 19.35 30.57 0.72
CA VAL A 372 18.79 30.60 -0.65
C VAL A 372 18.69 32.03 -1.18
N ARG A 373 18.26 32.99 -0.36
CA ARG A 373 18.24 34.41 -0.77
C ARG A 373 19.63 34.95 -1.06
N SER A 374 20.63 34.59 -0.24
CA SER A 374 22.03 34.98 -0.47
C SER A 374 22.56 34.42 -1.80
N LEU A 375 22.32 33.13 -2.08
CA LEU A 375 22.75 32.48 -3.32
C LEU A 375 22.06 33.06 -4.56
N LYS A 376 20.77 33.38 -4.47
CA LYS A 376 20.03 34.06 -5.56
C LYS A 376 20.63 35.44 -5.85
N LEU A 377 21.01 36.19 -4.82
CA LEU A 377 21.64 37.50 -4.98
C LEU A 377 23.03 37.38 -5.62
N GLU A 378 23.86 36.43 -5.17
CA GLU A 378 25.18 36.17 -5.74
C GLU A 378 25.09 35.78 -7.23
N ASN A 379 24.16 34.89 -7.58
CA ASN A 379 23.92 34.51 -8.97
C ASN A 379 23.47 35.70 -9.82
N CYS A 380 22.60 36.59 -9.30
CA CYS A 380 22.19 37.80 -9.99
C CYS A 380 23.38 38.74 -10.27
N VAL A 381 24.28 38.91 -9.30
CA VAL A 381 25.51 39.69 -9.48
C VAL A 381 26.38 39.08 -10.59
N ARG A 382 26.60 37.77 -10.57
CA ARG A 382 27.44 37.08 -11.56
C ARG A 382 26.86 37.14 -12.98
N VAL A 383 25.54 37.04 -13.12
CA VAL A 383 24.88 37.21 -14.42
C VAL A 383 25.12 38.62 -14.96
N LYS A 384 24.99 39.66 -14.13
CA LYS A 384 25.29 41.04 -14.54
C LYS A 384 26.76 41.24 -14.90
N GLU A 385 27.69 40.67 -14.14
CA GLU A 385 29.11 40.71 -14.48
C GLU A 385 29.39 40.06 -15.84
N LYS A 386 28.73 38.92 -16.13
CA LYS A 386 28.81 38.26 -17.44
C LYS A 386 28.27 39.16 -18.57
N GLU A 387 27.11 39.77 -18.39
CA GLU A 387 26.52 40.71 -19.37
C GLU A 387 27.44 41.89 -19.65
N ILE A 388 28.09 42.46 -18.62
CA ILE A 388 29.07 43.54 -18.76
C ILE A 388 30.28 43.06 -19.56
N MET A 389 30.85 41.91 -19.21
CA MET A 389 32.00 41.33 -19.93
C MET A 389 31.66 41.02 -21.40
N GLU A 390 30.45 40.53 -21.69
CA GLU A 390 30.00 40.29 -23.06
C GLU A 390 29.84 41.59 -23.84
N ALA A 391 29.27 42.64 -23.22
CA ALA A 391 29.17 43.95 -23.85
C ALA A 391 30.55 44.54 -24.20
N GLU A 392 31.52 44.47 -23.28
CA GLU A 392 32.90 44.92 -23.50
C GLU A 392 33.58 44.12 -24.63
N LEU A 393 33.35 42.81 -24.67
CA LEU A 393 33.86 41.94 -25.74
C LEU A 393 33.26 42.32 -27.10
N TYR A 394 31.94 42.52 -27.18
CA TYR A 394 31.29 42.94 -28.43
C TYR A 394 31.76 44.31 -28.90
N GLN A 395 31.99 45.25 -27.97
CA GLN A 395 32.57 46.55 -28.29
C GLN A 395 33.98 46.42 -28.87
N THR A 396 34.81 45.55 -28.27
CA THR A 396 36.16 45.26 -28.74
C THR A 396 36.15 44.64 -30.15
N ILE A 397 35.32 43.61 -30.37
CA ILE A 397 35.13 42.97 -31.68
C ILE A 397 34.67 44.00 -32.72
N GLY A 398 33.74 44.90 -32.37
CA GLY A 398 33.28 45.97 -33.24
C GLY A 398 34.40 46.94 -33.63
N GLY A 399 35.23 47.36 -32.68
CA GLY A 399 36.42 48.19 -32.93
C GLY A 399 37.40 47.53 -33.89
N LEU A 400 37.67 46.24 -33.69
CA LEU A 400 38.57 45.46 -34.53
C LEU A 400 38.03 45.27 -35.96
N ARG A 401 36.73 45.03 -36.12
CA ARG A 401 36.09 44.95 -37.44
C ARG A 401 36.21 46.27 -38.21
N ASN A 402 35.91 47.39 -37.55
CA ASN A 402 36.03 48.71 -38.15
C ASN A 402 37.47 49.02 -38.60
N GLU A 403 38.46 48.62 -37.80
CA GLU A 403 39.86 48.80 -38.15
C GLU A 403 40.28 47.90 -39.32
N ASN A 404 39.82 46.64 -39.35
CA ASN A 404 40.05 45.73 -40.47
C ASN A 404 39.45 46.29 -41.78
N ASP A 405 38.23 46.82 -41.73
CA ASP A 405 37.58 47.46 -42.88
C ASP A 405 38.26 48.76 -43.33
N ARG A 406 38.90 49.49 -42.41
CA ARG A 406 39.77 50.62 -42.77
C ARG A 406 41.01 50.14 -43.51
N LEU A 407 41.71 49.14 -42.97
CA LEU A 407 42.94 48.61 -43.57
C LEU A 407 42.68 47.97 -44.94
N LYS A 408 41.54 47.30 -45.13
CA LYS A 408 41.11 46.79 -46.45
C LYS A 408 40.93 47.92 -47.46
N ARG A 409 40.29 49.02 -47.08
CA ARG A 409 40.12 50.19 -47.96
C ARG A 409 41.45 50.84 -48.32
N GLU A 410 42.38 50.95 -47.37
CA GLU A 410 43.73 51.44 -47.63
C GLU A 410 44.49 50.51 -48.60
N LEU A 411 44.37 49.19 -48.41
CA LEU A 411 44.94 48.19 -49.32
C LEU A 411 44.36 48.34 -50.74
N ASP A 412 43.03 48.42 -50.87
CA ASP A 412 42.35 48.57 -52.16
C ASP A 412 42.74 49.88 -52.87
N GLN A 413 42.90 50.96 -52.12
CA GLN A 413 43.37 52.24 -52.68
C GLN A 413 44.80 52.10 -53.23
N MET A 414 45.71 51.50 -52.46
CA MET A 414 47.10 51.31 -52.89
C MET A 414 47.24 50.39 -54.11
N VAL A 415 46.42 49.34 -54.21
CA VAL A 415 46.40 48.44 -55.37
C VAL A 415 45.96 49.18 -56.65
N ASN A 416 45.03 50.14 -56.53
CA ASN A 416 44.53 50.91 -57.67
C ASN A 416 45.46 52.03 -58.14
N GLU A 417 46.42 52.48 -57.32
CA GLU A 417 47.30 53.62 -57.63
C GLU A 417 48.64 53.24 -58.33
N GLU A 418 48.77 52.03 -58.91
CA GLU A 418 50.04 51.49 -59.49
C GLU A 418 51.25 51.73 -58.56
N MET A 419 51.04 51.46 -57.27
CA MET A 419 51.97 51.88 -56.23
C MET A 419 53.07 50.85 -55.95
N ASP A 420 54.21 51.39 -55.50
CA ASP A 420 55.46 50.70 -55.15
C ASP A 420 55.25 49.38 -54.38
N THR A 421 55.70 48.27 -54.97
CA THR A 421 55.50 46.90 -54.48
C THR A 421 56.06 46.69 -53.07
N GLU A 422 57.03 47.50 -52.67
CA GLU A 422 57.64 47.48 -51.34
C GLU A 422 56.65 47.94 -50.25
N LYS A 423 55.84 48.98 -50.52
CA LYS A 423 54.82 49.46 -49.58
C LYS A 423 53.66 48.47 -49.42
N LEU A 424 53.26 47.83 -50.51
CA LEU A 424 52.22 46.81 -50.50
C LEU A 424 52.64 45.59 -49.68
N THR A 425 53.88 45.15 -49.86
CA THR A 425 54.46 44.03 -49.10
C THR A 425 54.50 44.35 -47.60
N SER A 426 54.94 45.57 -47.25
CA SER A 426 54.95 46.01 -45.84
C SER A 426 53.56 46.04 -45.19
N LEU A 427 52.52 46.46 -45.92
CA LEU A 427 51.15 46.45 -45.36
C LEU A 427 50.62 45.02 -45.18
N ILE A 428 50.92 44.11 -46.11
CA ILE A 428 50.53 42.69 -46.01
C ILE A 428 51.18 42.06 -44.76
N GLU A 429 52.45 42.33 -44.51
CA GLU A 429 53.15 41.86 -43.32
C GLU A 429 52.51 42.42 -42.03
N GLN A 430 52.18 43.71 -41.98
CA GLN A 430 51.48 44.31 -40.83
C GLN A 430 50.10 43.70 -40.60
N LEU A 431 49.35 43.38 -41.67
CA LEU A 431 48.05 42.73 -41.59
C LEU A 431 48.16 41.28 -41.10
N GLN A 432 49.17 40.54 -41.54
CA GLN A 432 49.44 39.19 -41.08
C GLN A 432 49.82 39.17 -39.60
N GLU A 433 50.72 40.07 -39.18
CA GLU A 433 51.11 40.22 -37.78
C GLU A 433 49.90 40.56 -36.90
N LYS A 434 49.05 41.49 -37.34
CA LYS A 434 47.83 41.87 -36.61
C LYS A 434 46.81 40.73 -36.52
N ASN A 435 46.65 39.92 -37.57
CA ASN A 435 45.80 38.73 -37.54
C ASN A 435 46.32 37.68 -36.54
N ILE A 436 47.63 37.50 -36.45
CA ILE A 436 48.25 36.59 -35.45
C ILE A 436 47.95 37.12 -34.04
N GLN A 437 48.18 38.42 -33.78
CA GLN A 437 47.89 39.03 -32.49
C GLN A 437 46.42 38.87 -32.08
N LEU A 438 45.49 39.08 -33.01
CA LEU A 438 44.06 38.89 -32.76
C LEU A 438 43.67 37.44 -32.49
N THR A 439 44.27 36.50 -33.22
CA THR A 439 44.03 35.08 -33.01
C THR A 439 44.52 34.64 -31.63
N ASP A 440 45.69 35.13 -31.21
CA ASP A 440 46.24 34.88 -29.87
C ASP A 440 45.38 35.50 -28.77
N GLU A 441 44.86 36.70 -28.96
CA GLU A 441 43.97 37.37 -28.00
C GLU A 441 42.63 36.64 -27.86
N ILE A 442 42.02 36.20 -28.97
CA ILE A 442 40.81 35.36 -28.95
C ILE A 442 41.06 34.06 -28.19
N ASN A 443 42.19 33.39 -28.45
CA ASN A 443 42.53 32.14 -27.79
C ASN A 443 42.80 32.33 -26.29
N ARG A 444 43.44 33.43 -25.88
CA ARG A 444 43.62 33.76 -24.46
C ARG A 444 42.28 33.99 -23.77
N ASN A 445 41.39 34.79 -24.38
CA ASN A 445 40.06 35.07 -23.82
C ASN A 445 39.21 33.78 -23.72
N ARG A 446 39.31 32.89 -24.71
CA ARG A 446 38.63 31.58 -24.66
C ARG A 446 39.12 30.74 -23.48
N ARG A 447 40.43 30.65 -23.26
CA ARG A 447 41.02 29.90 -22.14
C ARG A 447 40.63 30.47 -20.78
N THR A 448 40.57 31.80 -20.64
CA THR A 448 40.12 32.43 -19.39
C THR A 448 38.66 32.09 -19.10
N LYS A 449 37.76 32.20 -20.09
CA LYS A 449 36.35 31.81 -19.92
C LYS A 449 36.17 30.34 -19.56
N GLU A 450 36.92 29.45 -20.22
CA GLU A 450 36.90 28.01 -19.94
C GLU A 450 37.42 27.71 -18.52
N HIS A 451 38.45 28.42 -18.06
CA HIS A 451 38.95 28.31 -16.69
C HIS A 451 37.90 28.74 -15.65
N ASP A 452 37.25 29.90 -15.86
CA ASP A 452 36.24 30.42 -14.93
C ASP A 452 34.98 29.55 -14.88
N SER A 453 34.55 29.00 -16.03
CA SER A 453 33.46 28.02 -16.12
C SER A 453 33.78 26.74 -15.34
N ASN A 454 34.97 26.17 -15.55
CA ASN A 454 35.41 24.97 -14.84
C ASN A 454 35.53 25.20 -13.33
N LYS A 455 36.01 26.38 -12.90
CA LYS A 455 36.07 26.76 -11.49
C LYS A 455 34.67 26.82 -10.87
N LEU A 456 33.70 27.43 -11.56
CA LEU A 456 32.31 27.50 -11.10
C LEU A 456 31.69 26.10 -10.93
N VAL A 457 31.89 25.21 -11.92
CA VAL A 457 31.39 23.82 -11.85
C VAL A 457 32.02 23.08 -10.67
N SER A 458 33.31 23.30 -10.40
CA SER A 458 34.00 22.72 -9.24
C SER A 458 33.41 23.22 -7.92
N ASP A 459 33.19 24.52 -7.78
CA ASP A 459 32.63 25.12 -6.57
C ASP A 459 31.19 24.62 -6.30
N LEU A 460 30.36 24.50 -7.34
CA LEU A 460 29.00 23.93 -7.21
C LEU A 460 29.00 22.47 -6.76
N ARG A 461 29.91 21.65 -7.30
CA ARG A 461 30.05 20.25 -6.88
C ARG A 461 30.43 20.12 -5.41
N LYS A 462 31.28 21.03 -4.91
CA LYS A 462 31.65 21.08 -3.50
C LYS A 462 30.45 21.38 -2.62
N VAL A 463 29.64 22.39 -2.95
CA VAL A 463 28.41 22.74 -2.21
C VAL A 463 27.41 21.57 -2.17
N ILE A 464 27.18 20.89 -3.28
CA ILE A 464 26.28 19.71 -3.29
C ILE A 464 26.79 18.60 -2.37
N THR A 465 28.11 18.37 -2.37
CA THR A 465 28.71 17.34 -1.52
C THR A 465 28.53 17.68 -0.04
N GLU A 466 28.70 18.96 0.34
CA GLU A 466 28.46 19.44 1.70
C GLU A 466 26.99 19.30 2.11
N LEU A 467 26.03 19.64 1.23
CA LEU A 467 24.59 19.47 1.48
C LEU A 467 24.19 18.00 1.62
N MET A 468 24.76 17.10 0.82
CA MET A 468 24.50 15.65 0.93
C MET A 468 24.98 15.10 2.28
N HIS A 469 26.16 15.51 2.75
CA HIS A 469 26.67 15.11 4.05
C HIS A 469 25.82 15.64 5.21
N GLU A 470 25.33 16.88 5.11
CA GLU A 470 24.45 17.45 6.13
C GLU A 470 23.08 16.75 6.16
N LYS A 471 22.54 16.38 4.99
CA LYS A 471 21.34 15.54 4.89
C LYS A 471 21.53 14.20 5.60
N ASP A 472 22.64 13.52 5.32
CA ASP A 472 22.95 12.23 5.97
C ASP A 472 23.09 12.40 7.50
N ARG A 473 23.63 13.54 7.95
CA ARG A 473 23.71 13.89 9.39
C ARG A 473 22.32 14.08 10.00
N ILE A 474 21.44 14.86 9.37
CA ILE A 474 20.06 15.09 9.86
C ILE A 474 19.28 13.77 9.89
N ARG A 475 19.40 12.94 8.84
CA ARG A 475 18.78 11.62 8.79
C ARG A 475 19.27 10.68 9.89
N SER A 476 20.54 10.81 10.30
CA SER A 476 21.07 10.04 11.43
C SER A 476 20.61 10.53 12.81
N LEU A 477 20.09 11.76 12.90
CA LEU A 477 19.58 12.35 14.15
C LEU A 477 18.07 12.14 14.33
N ASN A 478 17.33 12.02 13.22
CA ASN A 478 15.89 11.76 13.20
C ASN A 478 15.66 10.33 12.73
N GLU A 479 15.81 9.35 13.63
CA GLU A 479 15.62 7.92 13.30
C GLU A 479 14.14 7.54 13.02
N ASP A 480 13.17 8.43 13.30
CA ASP A 480 11.74 8.06 13.36
C ASP A 480 10.77 8.90 12.50
N ASP A 481 11.20 9.96 11.80
CA ASP A 481 10.31 10.76 10.92
C ASP A 481 10.75 10.64 9.45
N GLU A 482 10.26 9.60 8.78
CA GLU A 482 10.25 9.52 7.32
C GLU A 482 8.98 10.19 6.80
N ASP A 483 9.06 11.45 6.38
CA ASP A 483 8.47 11.90 5.11
C ASP A 483 8.64 13.42 4.88
N VAL A 484 8.72 13.75 3.58
CA VAL A 484 8.25 14.98 2.90
C VAL A 484 9.31 16.06 2.50
N GLU A 485 9.35 16.29 1.18
CA GLU A 485 9.75 17.51 0.43
C GLU A 485 11.24 17.88 0.20
N GLU A 486 12.23 17.36 0.93
CA GLU A 486 13.63 17.81 0.72
C GLU A 486 14.34 17.24 -0.54
N ASP A 487 13.84 16.15 -1.12
CA ASP A 487 14.46 15.52 -2.30
C ASP A 487 14.29 16.33 -3.59
N ASP A 488 13.25 17.15 -3.69
CA ASP A 488 13.01 17.99 -4.87
C ASP A 488 14.06 19.08 -5.01
N TYR A 489 14.51 19.68 -3.90
CA TYR A 489 15.55 20.72 -3.91
C TYR A 489 16.92 20.18 -4.34
N ILE A 490 17.30 18.98 -3.86
CA ILE A 490 18.55 18.32 -4.26
C ILE A 490 18.49 17.91 -5.75
N ASN A 491 17.33 17.44 -6.22
CA ASN A 491 17.15 17.07 -7.61
C ASN A 491 17.12 18.29 -8.54
N GLU A 492 16.55 19.43 -8.12
CA GLU A 492 16.60 20.70 -8.85
C GLU A 492 18.04 21.19 -9.01
N LEU A 493 18.85 21.16 -7.95
CA LEU A 493 20.27 21.51 -8.01
C LEU A 493 21.07 20.56 -8.93
N ARG A 494 20.79 19.25 -8.89
CA ARG A 494 21.40 18.28 -9.83
C ARG A 494 21.05 18.59 -11.28
N ASN A 495 19.81 18.98 -11.56
CA ASN A 495 19.36 19.34 -12.90
C ASN A 495 20.02 20.64 -13.40
N VAL A 496 20.19 21.65 -12.55
CA VAL A 496 20.93 22.88 -12.88
C VAL A 496 22.38 22.55 -13.28
N ILE A 497 23.09 21.70 -12.52
CA ILE A 497 24.45 21.27 -12.89
C ILE A 497 24.44 20.49 -14.20
N ALA A 498 23.50 19.57 -14.39
CA ALA A 498 23.42 18.77 -15.62
C ALA A 498 23.23 19.67 -16.86
N ASN A 499 22.43 20.73 -16.73
CA ASN A 499 22.21 21.69 -17.81
C ASN A 499 23.44 22.58 -18.08
N LEU A 500 24.08 23.11 -17.03
CA LEU A 500 25.33 23.86 -17.16
C LEU A 500 26.46 23.01 -17.79
N THR A 501 26.50 21.71 -17.49
CA THR A 501 27.48 20.77 -18.07
C THR A 501 27.15 20.38 -19.52
N LYS A 502 25.88 20.48 -19.94
CA LYS A 502 25.42 20.17 -21.30
C LYS A 502 25.59 21.35 -22.26
N GLU A 503 25.34 22.58 -21.81
CA GLU A 503 25.53 23.78 -22.63
C GLU A 503 26.99 23.95 -23.09
N ASP A 504 27.97 23.55 -22.27
CA ASP A 504 29.39 23.62 -22.61
C ASP A 504 29.79 22.62 -23.73
N ARG A 505 29.04 21.52 -23.89
CA ARG A 505 29.25 20.54 -24.98
C ARG A 505 28.51 20.88 -26.26
N GLY A 506 27.49 21.75 -26.19
CA GLY A 506 26.63 22.10 -27.33
C GLY A 506 27.31 23.03 -28.36
N HIS A 507 28.41 23.69 -28.00
CA HIS A 507 29.12 24.63 -28.87
C HIS A 507 30.32 24.02 -29.63
N GLU A 508 30.59 22.71 -29.50
CA GLU A 508 31.66 22.04 -30.28
C GLU A 508 31.22 21.62 -31.70
N HIS A 509 29.94 21.77 -32.07
CA HIS A 509 29.45 21.53 -33.42
C HIS A 509 28.70 22.75 -33.99
N VAL A 510 29.47 23.78 -34.37
CA VAL A 510 29.04 24.66 -35.46
C VAL A 510 29.53 24.02 -36.76
N GLU A 511 28.59 23.67 -37.63
CA GLU A 511 28.81 23.07 -38.94
C GLU A 511 29.88 23.84 -39.73
N GLN A 512 30.91 23.10 -40.15
CA GLN A 512 32.04 23.58 -40.93
C GLN A 512 31.79 23.42 -42.45
N ASP A 513 30.51 23.39 -42.86
CA ASP A 513 30.09 22.97 -44.21
C ASP A 513 29.99 24.10 -45.25
N ASP A 514 30.22 25.36 -44.88
CA ASP A 514 30.10 26.52 -45.80
C ASP A 514 31.43 27.23 -46.14
N LEU A 515 32.59 26.59 -45.95
CA LEU A 515 33.86 27.12 -46.45
C LEU A 515 34.31 26.42 -47.75
N PRO A 516 34.62 27.15 -48.83
CA PRO A 516 35.15 26.55 -50.04
C PRO A 516 36.51 25.89 -49.76
N PRO A 517 36.79 24.70 -50.35
CA PRO A 517 38.02 23.98 -50.09
C PRO A 517 39.24 24.77 -50.58
N PRO A 518 40.39 24.69 -49.88
CA PRO A 518 41.60 25.36 -50.31
C PRO A 518 42.12 24.77 -51.63
N PRO A 519 42.78 25.57 -52.49
CA PRO A 519 43.27 25.11 -53.77
C PRO A 519 44.37 24.03 -53.63
N PRO A 520 44.56 23.17 -54.65
CA PRO A 520 45.18 21.83 -54.50
C PRO A 520 46.70 21.79 -54.27
N ALA A 521 47.34 22.86 -53.83
CA ALA A 521 48.80 23.02 -53.90
C ALA A 521 49.56 22.84 -52.57
N VAL A 522 48.95 22.30 -51.50
CA VAL A 522 49.63 22.17 -50.19
C VAL A 522 49.74 20.72 -49.66
N LEU A 523 49.27 19.72 -50.40
CA LEU A 523 49.33 18.30 -50.00
C LEU A 523 50.56 17.51 -50.50
N ALA A 524 51.68 18.19 -50.81
CA ALA A 524 52.89 17.55 -51.35
C ALA A 524 54.15 17.70 -50.47
N ALA A 525 54.03 18.13 -49.21
CA ALA A 525 55.22 18.33 -48.37
C ALA A 525 55.00 17.96 -46.89
N GLN A 526 54.62 16.70 -46.59
CA GLN A 526 54.85 16.14 -45.25
C GLN A 526 54.83 14.60 -45.17
N ALA A 527 55.15 13.91 -46.27
CA ALA A 527 55.44 12.48 -46.25
C ALA A 527 56.95 12.27 -46.40
N CYS A 528 57.73 12.47 -45.34
CA CYS A 528 59.05 11.87 -45.15
C CYS A 528 59.63 12.19 -43.76
N ARG A 529 60.19 11.16 -43.11
CA ARG A 529 60.92 11.09 -41.83
C ARG A 529 60.06 10.72 -40.61
N VAL A 530 60.38 9.72 -39.78
CA VAL A 530 61.49 8.76 -39.66
C VAL A 530 60.96 7.62 -38.75
N SER A 531 61.45 6.40 -38.98
CA SER A 531 61.19 5.21 -38.16
C SER A 531 62.00 5.19 -36.85
N GLY A 532 61.56 4.36 -35.88
CA GLY A 532 62.50 3.60 -35.05
C GLY A 532 62.15 3.42 -33.56
N TYR A 533 61.94 2.15 -33.19
CA TYR A 533 62.15 1.50 -31.88
C TYR A 533 61.25 1.96 -30.69
N ALA A 534 60.87 1.15 -29.70
CA ALA A 534 60.85 -0.29 -29.45
C ALA A 534 60.17 -0.52 -28.08
N THR A 535 59.62 -1.72 -27.88
CA THR A 535 59.44 -2.48 -26.62
C THR A 535 58.53 -1.95 -25.50
N GLY A 536 57.57 -2.80 -25.12
CA GLY A 536 57.42 -3.23 -23.72
C GLY A 536 56.15 -2.78 -23.02
N SER A 537 55.06 -3.56 -23.13
CA SER A 537 53.96 -3.51 -22.16
C SER A 537 53.69 -4.91 -21.64
N ALA A 538 54.07 -5.13 -20.39
CA ALA A 538 53.67 -6.26 -19.58
C ALA A 538 52.32 -5.96 -18.92
N ALA A 539 51.37 -6.87 -19.05
CA ALA A 539 50.22 -6.99 -18.16
C ALA A 539 50.07 -8.48 -17.78
N PRO A 540 49.82 -8.81 -16.51
CA PRO A 540 49.85 -10.18 -16.04
C PRO A 540 48.51 -10.93 -16.18
N GLU A 541 48.68 -12.24 -16.24
CA GLU A 541 47.74 -13.34 -16.19
C GLU A 541 46.77 -13.31 -15.00
N LEU A 542 45.57 -13.87 -15.17
CA LEU A 542 45.13 -15.11 -14.50
C LEU A 542 43.68 -15.45 -14.87
N VAL A 543 43.50 -16.46 -15.74
CA VAL A 543 42.26 -17.25 -15.84
C VAL A 543 42.66 -18.73 -15.79
N MET A 544 41.96 -19.46 -14.92
CA MET A 544 42.24 -20.84 -14.52
C MET A 544 41.95 -21.89 -15.61
N GLN A 545 42.86 -22.86 -15.69
CA GLN A 545 42.70 -24.27 -16.07
C GLN A 545 41.63 -24.96 -15.18
N SER A 546 40.95 -26.07 -15.47
CA SER A 546 40.84 -27.06 -16.54
C SER A 546 39.60 -27.93 -16.20
N PRO A 547 39.02 -28.72 -17.13
CA PRO A 547 37.94 -29.67 -16.85
C PRO A 547 38.43 -31.14 -16.81
N VAL A 548 37.46 -32.08 -16.75
CA VAL A 548 37.52 -33.55 -17.09
C VAL A 548 37.56 -34.46 -15.82
N PRO A 549 37.04 -35.72 -15.82
CA PRO A 549 35.69 -36.27 -16.15
C PRO A 549 35.26 -37.40 -15.17
N VAL A 550 34.06 -38.00 -15.27
CA VAL A 550 33.86 -39.46 -15.00
C VAL A 550 32.64 -40.03 -15.75
N ASP A 551 32.82 -41.24 -16.27
CA ASP A 551 32.00 -42.14 -17.09
C ASP A 551 30.71 -42.74 -16.44
N PRO A 552 29.86 -43.44 -17.25
CA PRO A 552 28.55 -43.96 -16.86
C PRO A 552 28.55 -45.45 -16.48
N VAL A 553 27.57 -45.88 -15.68
CA VAL A 553 27.27 -47.30 -15.40
C VAL A 553 25.77 -47.56 -15.51
N SER A 554 25.44 -48.68 -16.17
CA SER A 554 24.10 -49.21 -16.46
C SER A 554 23.44 -49.94 -15.27
N SER A 555 22.09 -49.99 -15.25
CA SER A 555 21.34 -51.16 -14.75
C SER A 555 19.83 -51.11 -15.09
N SER A 556 19.39 -52.06 -15.93
CA SER A 556 18.21 -52.96 -15.80
C SER A 556 16.84 -52.51 -15.18
N ILE A 557 15.81 -52.46 -16.04
CA ILE A 557 14.45 -53.12 -16.06
C ILE A 557 14.05 -53.96 -14.80
N PRO A 558 12.78 -53.96 -14.27
CA PRO A 558 11.54 -54.30 -14.99
C PRO A 558 10.22 -53.58 -14.68
N ALA A 559 9.30 -53.70 -15.65
CA ALA A 559 7.86 -53.42 -15.58
C ALA A 559 7.11 -54.36 -14.61
N PRO A 560 5.88 -53.98 -14.21
CA PRO A 560 4.78 -54.91 -14.44
C PRO A 560 3.41 -54.30 -14.84
N ALA A 561 2.71 -55.11 -15.64
CA ALA A 561 1.28 -55.45 -15.59
C ALA A 561 0.20 -54.35 -15.80
N ASN A 562 -0.25 -54.27 -17.05
CA ASN A 562 -1.59 -53.85 -17.42
C ASN A 562 -2.65 -54.85 -16.91
N HIS A 563 -3.60 -54.38 -16.12
CA HIS A 563 -4.94 -54.96 -16.01
C HIS A 563 -5.98 -53.84 -15.98
N SER A 564 -6.66 -53.66 -17.11
CA SER A 564 -7.95 -52.98 -17.23
C SER A 564 -9.08 -53.93 -16.86
N PRO A 565 -10.17 -53.40 -16.27
CA PRO A 565 -11.45 -53.64 -16.91
C PRO A 565 -12.27 -52.37 -17.12
N GLN A 566 -13.08 -52.46 -18.16
CA GLN A 566 -14.13 -51.55 -18.60
C GLN A 566 -15.13 -51.27 -17.49
N GLU A 567 -15.67 -50.05 -17.41
CA GLU A 567 -17.13 -49.85 -17.43
C GLU A 567 -17.57 -48.39 -17.59
N SER A 568 -18.56 -48.23 -18.48
CA SER A 568 -19.62 -47.21 -18.55
C SER A 568 -19.25 -45.71 -18.56
N ARG A 569 -19.29 -45.15 -19.78
CA ARG A 569 -19.51 -43.73 -20.03
C ARG A 569 -20.96 -43.35 -19.70
N LEU A 570 -21.15 -42.52 -18.68
CA LEU A 570 -22.30 -41.63 -18.55
C LEU A 570 -21.78 -40.21 -18.76
N VAL A 571 -22.17 -39.61 -19.88
CA VAL A 571 -21.84 -38.23 -20.23
C VAL A 571 -22.85 -37.34 -19.51
N THR A 572 -22.45 -36.72 -18.42
CA THR A 572 -23.11 -35.54 -17.85
C THR A 572 -22.20 -34.34 -18.06
N SER A 573 -22.64 -33.45 -18.94
CA SER A 573 -22.01 -32.18 -19.23
C SER A 573 -22.38 -31.19 -18.12
N THR A 574 -21.56 -31.11 -17.08
CA THR A 574 -21.59 -30.00 -16.12
C THR A 574 -20.53 -28.99 -16.53
N ALA A 575 -20.98 -27.84 -17.04
CA ALA A 575 -20.13 -26.68 -17.26
C ALA A 575 -19.93 -25.99 -15.90
N SER A 576 -18.82 -26.27 -15.23
CA SER A 576 -18.37 -25.51 -14.07
C SER A 576 -17.83 -24.15 -14.53
N PHE A 577 -18.50 -23.08 -14.12
CA PHE A 577 -17.98 -21.72 -14.23
C PHE A 577 -17.01 -21.49 -13.07
N THR A 578 -15.71 -21.64 -13.33
CA THR A 578 -14.67 -21.12 -12.46
C THR A 578 -14.50 -19.62 -12.70
N PHE A 579 -14.84 -18.80 -11.71
CA PHE A 579 -14.25 -17.48 -11.59
C PHE A 579 -12.86 -17.62 -10.95
N ASP A 580 -11.90 -16.86 -11.46
CA ASP A 580 -10.49 -16.73 -11.04
C ASP A 580 -9.47 -17.73 -11.64
N GLN A 581 -8.74 -17.27 -12.66
CA GLN A 581 -7.32 -17.58 -12.79
C GLN A 581 -6.52 -16.47 -12.09
N PRO A 582 -5.64 -16.77 -11.12
CA PRO A 582 -4.60 -15.83 -10.73
C PRO A 582 -3.55 -15.79 -11.84
N MET A 583 -3.30 -14.60 -12.41
CA MET A 583 -2.15 -14.41 -13.30
C MET A 583 -0.86 -14.63 -12.52
N SER A 584 -0.05 -15.58 -12.98
CA SER A 584 1.34 -15.74 -12.59
C SER A 584 2.14 -14.47 -12.94
N ILE A 585 2.99 -14.03 -12.00
CA ILE A 585 3.83 -12.82 -12.04
C ILE A 585 4.88 -12.81 -13.18
N ALA A 586 4.94 -13.84 -14.03
CA ALA A 586 5.97 -14.00 -15.05
C ALA A 586 5.64 -13.48 -16.48
N ALA A 587 4.53 -12.78 -16.74
CA ALA A 587 4.06 -12.54 -18.12
C ALA A 587 3.67 -11.10 -18.54
N VAL A 588 4.15 -10.03 -17.89
CA VAL A 588 3.75 -8.62 -18.22
C VAL A 588 4.78 -7.86 -19.07
N ILE A 589 5.80 -8.52 -19.65
CA ILE A 589 6.72 -7.88 -20.60
C ILE A 589 6.60 -8.55 -21.97
N ARG A 590 5.72 -8.03 -22.84
CA ARG A 590 5.83 -8.00 -24.33
C ARG A 590 4.53 -7.52 -25.02
N GLU A 591 4.69 -6.45 -25.82
CA GLU A 591 3.81 -5.94 -26.90
C GLU A 591 2.40 -5.44 -26.49
N VAL A 592 1.90 -4.26 -26.90
CA VAL A 592 1.66 -3.79 -28.27
C VAL A 592 1.37 -2.27 -28.24
N ILE A 593 2.07 -1.52 -29.09
CA ILE A 593 1.65 -0.20 -29.60
C ILE A 593 0.55 -0.43 -30.65
N PRO A 594 -0.49 0.42 -30.73
CA PRO A 594 -0.83 0.91 -32.06
C PRO A 594 -1.07 2.42 -32.11
N SER A 595 -0.34 3.02 -33.04
CA SER A 595 -0.59 4.31 -33.67
C SER A 595 -1.92 4.34 -34.45
N ARG A 596 -2.63 5.49 -34.45
CA ARG A 596 -3.22 6.18 -35.63
C ARG A 596 -4.01 7.43 -35.18
N ARG A 597 -3.59 8.63 -35.62
CA ARG A 597 -4.13 9.44 -36.75
C ARG A 597 -5.55 9.97 -36.50
N SER A 598 -5.66 11.25 -36.15
CA SER A 598 -5.85 12.43 -37.03
C SER A 598 -7.28 12.58 -37.56
N ALA A 599 -7.96 13.64 -37.13
CA ALA A 599 -9.03 14.28 -37.89
C ALA A 599 -8.97 15.79 -37.64
N HIS A 600 -8.63 16.52 -38.71
CA HIS A 600 -8.92 17.93 -38.86
C HIS A 600 -10.42 18.14 -39.02
N HIS A 601 -11.00 19.13 -38.32
CA HIS A 601 -11.97 20.03 -38.93
C HIS A 601 -11.97 21.39 -38.22
N ARG A 602 -11.58 22.40 -38.99
CA ARG A 602 -11.86 23.84 -38.88
C ARG A 602 -13.13 24.05 -39.73
N GLU A 603 -14.15 24.80 -39.32
CA GLU A 603 -14.33 26.26 -39.48
C GLU A 603 -15.76 26.69 -39.03
N SER A 604 -15.97 28.01 -38.98
CA SER A 604 -17.15 28.85 -38.62
C SER A 604 -17.28 29.16 -37.13
N GLU A 605 -16.87 30.32 -36.58
CA GLU A 605 -17.10 31.77 -36.89
C GLU A 605 -18.54 32.28 -36.68
N GLU A 606 -18.59 33.43 -35.98
CA GLU A 606 -19.70 34.35 -35.66
C GLU A 606 -20.59 33.95 -34.46
N ALA A 607 -21.02 34.84 -33.56
CA ALA A 607 -20.75 36.23 -33.15
C ALA A 607 -21.65 36.47 -31.89
N GLU A 608 -21.64 37.68 -31.33
CA GLU A 608 -22.40 38.20 -30.15
C GLU A 608 -21.59 38.12 -28.84
N ASP A 609 -20.94 39.22 -28.40
CA ASP A 609 -21.51 40.41 -27.69
C ASP A 609 -22.11 39.99 -26.33
N GLU A 610 -21.93 40.62 -25.17
CA GLU A 610 -21.33 41.84 -24.64
C GLU A 610 -21.33 41.63 -23.10
N GLU A 611 -20.86 42.62 -22.33
CA GLU A 611 -20.96 42.79 -20.86
C GLU A 611 -19.82 42.19 -20.01
N ASP A 612 -18.80 42.98 -19.66
CA ASP A 612 -18.73 44.06 -18.63
C ASP A 612 -18.56 43.58 -17.17
N GLN A 613 -17.34 43.85 -16.68
CA GLN A 613 -16.99 44.59 -15.45
C GLN A 613 -17.06 43.95 -14.06
N ASN A 614 -15.99 44.31 -13.33
CA ASN A 614 -15.73 44.27 -11.89
C ASN A 614 -15.52 42.85 -11.33
N TRP A 615 -14.51 42.59 -10.50
CA TRP A 615 -14.16 43.32 -9.28
C TRP A 615 -12.64 43.31 -9.02
N GLU A 616 -12.06 44.49 -8.76
CA GLU A 616 -10.89 44.68 -7.89
C GLU A 616 -11.39 45.31 -6.59
N ASP A 617 -11.05 44.69 -5.46
CA ASP A 617 -10.62 45.32 -4.20
C ASP A 617 -9.81 44.28 -3.40
#